data_AF-A0A6P0PSI7-F1
#
_entry.id   AF-A0A6P0PSI7-F1
#
_cell.length_a   1.000
_cell.length_b   1.000
_cell.length_c   1.000
_cell.angle_alpha   90.00
_cell.angle_beta   90.00
_cell.angle_gamma   90.00
#
_symmetry.space_group_name_H-M   'P 1'
#
loop_
_entity.id
_entity.type
_entity.pdbx_description
1 polymer ?
#
loop_
_entity_poly.entity_id
_entity_poly.type
_entity_poly.pdbx_seq_one_letter_code
_entity_poly.pdbx_strand_id
1 'polypeptide(L)' 'MSFADLNVANGPAVHPFLQAAAQQSLARAIKARGRTLSVNSGYRTIAQQL' A
#
# COMPACT_ATOMS: atom_id res chain seq x y z
N MET A 1 9.82 -2.10 1.63
CA MET A 1 9.43 -0.78 1.06
C MET A 1 8.16 -0.31 1.74
N SER A 2 7.73 0.93 1.52
CA SER A 2 6.49 1.46 2.11
C SER A 2 5.58 2.16 1.11
N PHE A 3 4.40 2.58 1.53
CA PHE A 3 3.48 3.41 0.73
C PHE A 3 3.91 4.87 0.60
N ALA A 4 4.97 5.32 1.29
CA ALA A 4 5.39 6.72 1.28
C ALA A 4 5.71 7.25 -0.14
N ASP A 5 6.16 6.37 -1.03
CA ASP A 5 6.51 6.72 -2.41
C ASP A 5 5.33 6.58 -3.39
N LEU A 6 4.12 6.32 -2.90
CA LEU A 6 2.94 6.05 -3.72
C LEU A 6 1.87 7.12 -3.52
N ASN A 7 1.17 7.48 -4.60
CA ASN A 7 0.01 8.37 -4.54
C ASN A 7 -1.23 7.62 -4.00
N VAL A 8 -1.23 7.35 -2.69
CA VAL A 8 -2.33 6.69 -1.97
C VAL A 8 -2.74 7.49 -0.73
N ALA A 9 -4.02 7.40 -0.39
CA ALA A 9 -4.54 7.83 0.90
C ALA A 9 -4.54 6.64 1.87
N ASN A 10 -3.96 6.81 3.04
CA ASN A 10 -3.90 5.76 4.05
C ASN A 10 -5.19 5.73 4.88
N GLY A 11 -5.76 4.53 5.04
CA GLY A 11 -6.83 4.29 6.01
C GLY A 11 -6.33 4.34 7.47
N PRO A 12 -7.24 4.37 8.45
CA PRO A 12 -6.91 4.57 9.87
C PRO A 12 -6.05 3.46 10.51
N ALA A 13 -6.01 2.26 9.93
CA ALA A 13 -5.21 1.13 10.40
C ALA A 13 -4.28 0.61 9.30
N VAL A 14 -3.57 1.52 8.63
CA VAL A 14 -2.67 1.13 7.55
C VAL A 14 -1.39 0.52 8.14
N HIS A 15 -1.02 -0.67 7.67
CA HIS A 15 0.33 -1.20 7.80
C HIS A 15 1.06 -0.90 6.50
N PRO A 16 1.84 0.19 6.40
CA PRO A 16 2.21 0.77 5.12
C PRO A 16 3.38 0.06 4.45
N PHE A 17 3.66 -1.19 4.82
CA PHE A 17 4.79 -1.94 4.31
C PHE A 17 4.36 -2.93 3.25
N LEU A 18 5.23 -3.13 2.26
CA LEU A 18 5.07 -4.11 1.20
C LEU A 18 6.41 -4.51 0.60
N GLN A 19 6.40 -5.64 -0.09
CA GLN A 19 7.52 -6.13 -0.88
C GLN A 19 7.82 -5.18 -2.06
N ALA A 20 9.07 -5.11 -2.49
CA ALA A 20 9.48 -4.20 -3.56
C ALA A 20 8.71 -4.44 -4.88
N ALA A 21 8.54 -5.71 -5.28
CA ALA A 21 7.78 -6.07 -6.49
C ALA A 21 6.29 -5.67 -6.38
N ALA A 22 5.70 -5.76 -5.19
CA ALA A 22 4.35 -5.32 -4.93
C ALA A 22 4.24 -3.79 -5.03
N GLN A 23 5.23 -3.03 -4.52
CA GLN A 23 5.25 -1.56 -4.60
C GLN A 23 5.27 -1.09 -6.06
N GLN A 24 6.12 -1.69 -6.89
CA GLN A 24 6.19 -1.37 -8.32
C GLN A 24 4.88 -1.69 -9.04
N SER A 25 4.24 -2.81 -8.70
CA SER A 25 2.96 -3.22 -9.29
C SER A 25 1.83 -2.29 -8.88
N LEU A 26 1.78 -1.89 -7.60
CA LEU A 26 0.82 -0.93 -7.10
C LEU A 26 1.02 0.45 -7.72
N ALA A 27 2.26 0.91 -7.91
CA ALA A 27 2.57 2.16 -8.61
C ALA A 27 2.00 2.16 -10.05
N ARG A 28 2.14 1.05 -10.79
CA ARG A 28 1.54 0.90 -12.13
C ARG A 28 0.02 0.95 -12.07
N ALA A 29 -0.60 0.29 -11.10
CA ALA A 29 -2.05 0.29 -10.94
C ALA A 29 -2.60 1.68 -10.60
N ILE A 30 -1.93 2.43 -9.70
CA ILE A 30 -2.28 3.82 -9.37
C ILE A 30 -2.19 4.71 -10.61
N LYS A 31 -1.08 4.62 -11.36
CA LYS A 31 -0.89 5.38 -12.61
C LYS A 31 -1.97 5.06 -13.63
N ALA A 32 -2.29 3.77 -13.83
CA ALA A 32 -3.32 3.34 -14.77
C ALA A 32 -4.73 3.82 -14.37
N ARG A 33 -5.00 3.94 -13.07
CA ARG A 33 -6.29 4.44 -12.57
C ARG A 33 -6.45 5.95 -12.76
N GLY A 34 -5.36 6.71 -12.82
CA GLY A 34 -5.39 8.17 -13.00
C GLY A 34 -6.00 8.95 -11.83
N ARG A 35 -6.16 8.33 -10.65
CA ARG A 35 -6.65 8.96 -9.43
C ARG A 35 -6.00 8.35 -8.20
N THR A 36 -5.96 9.11 -7.10
CA THR A 36 -5.48 8.62 -5.81
C THR A 36 -6.37 7.47 -5.30
N LEU A 37 -5.75 6.39 -4.84
CA LEU A 37 -6.44 5.24 -4.26
C LEU A 37 -6.43 5.31 -2.73
N SER A 38 -7.50 4.86 -2.08
CA SER A 38 -7.49 4.64 -0.63
C SER A 38 -7.01 3.23 -0.33
N VAL A 39 -6.05 3.08 0.57
CA VAL A 39 -5.48 1.80 0.97
C VAL A 39 -5.84 1.52 2.42
N ASN A 40 -6.55 0.42 2.64
CA ASN A 40 -7.01 0.02 3.97
C ASN A 40 -5.89 -0.62 4.80
N SER A 41 -5.05 -1.45 4.19
CA SER A 41 -3.96 -2.17 4.86
C SER A 41 -2.89 -2.67 3.87
N GLY A 42 -1.68 -2.94 4.36
CA GLY A 42 -0.61 -3.64 3.64
C GLY A 42 -0.14 -4.89 4.39
N TYR A 43 1.18 -5.06 4.54
CA TYR A 43 1.79 -6.21 5.21
C TYR A 43 1.41 -6.30 6.70
N ARG A 44 1.13 -7.52 7.18
CA ARG A 44 0.90 -7.82 8.59
C ARG A 44 1.85 -8.91 9.08
N THR A 45 2.34 -8.76 10.30
CA THR A 45 3.04 -9.83 11.02
C THR A 45 2.02 -10.82 11.60
N ILE A 46 2.49 -12.01 12.02
CA ILE A 46 1.64 -12.98 12.72
C ILE A 46 1.03 -12.38 14.00
N ALA A 47 1.80 -11.58 14.74
CA ALA A 47 1.30 -10.90 15.94
C ALA A 47 0.22 -9.84 15.65
N GLN A 48 0.15 -9.32 14.43
CA GLN A 48 -0.90 -8.38 14.00
C GLN A 48 -2.13 -9.08 13.40
N GLN A 49 -2.04 -10.40 13.16
CA GLN A 49 -3.09 -11.22 12.57
C GLN A 49 -3.94 -11.95 13.63
N LEU A 50 -3.40 -12.10 14.83
CA LEU A 50 -4.04 -12.68 16.02
C LEU A 50 -4.72 -11.57 16.85
#